data_AF-A0A5J5T0P9-F1
#
_entry.id   AF-A0A5J5T0P9-F1
#
_cell.length_a   1.000
_cell.length_b   1.000
_cell.length_c   1.000
_cell.angle_alpha   90.00
_cell.angle_beta   90.00
_cell.angle_gamma   90.00
#
_symmetry.space_group_name_H-M   'P 1'
#
loop_
_entity.id
_entity.type
_entity.pdbx_description
1 polymer ?
#
loop_
_entity_poly.entity_id
_entity_poly.type
_entity_poly.pdbx_seq_one_letter_code
_entity_poly.pdbx_strand_id
1 'polypeptide(L)'
;MQNTVAKVAVVGSGISGSVCAATLARNGISVILFDSARGPGGRMSQRREISEDGRELLFDHGAPYFTVTNPDVLSVVTEWESRGLVAEWKSNFGSFDCFTNKFVNTEHQERESKKYVGVPGMNSICKALCHEPGVDSKFNMGIGKFEWLEHENLWSLIGLDGQHLGHFKGVVASDKNIASPRFTAITGQPPPLDLSLAPELVKLHDIPIDPCFALMLGFNEPLSLVPANGLSFTNSKVLSRAHCESSKPGRSSTSERWVLHSTTEYAKDVIAQSGLEKPSKETLSKVGNEMLQEFLGTGLTIPQPFFMKAHRCLQGKCLPSNKHSQGREMCLE
;
A
#
# COMPACT_ATOMS: atom_id res chain seq x y z
N MET A 1 42.78 -7.82 -5.04
CA MET A 1 41.54 -8.57 -4.74
C MET A 1 40.89 -7.89 -3.55
N GLN A 2 39.94 -6.97 -3.78
CA GLN A 2 39.19 -6.32 -2.71
C GLN A 2 37.90 -7.10 -2.49
N ASN A 3 37.71 -7.57 -1.26
CA ASN A 3 36.54 -8.29 -0.75
C ASN A 3 35.24 -7.78 -1.39
N THR A 4 34.58 -8.64 -2.16
CA THR A 4 33.18 -8.48 -2.49
C THR A 4 32.39 -8.60 -1.18
N VAL A 5 32.12 -7.46 -0.55
CA VAL A 5 31.17 -7.33 0.56
C VAL A 5 29.91 -8.09 0.15
N ALA A 6 29.45 -9.00 1.01
CA ALA A 6 28.28 -9.82 0.74
C ALA A 6 27.13 -8.93 0.26
N LYS A 7 26.66 -9.19 -0.96
CA LYS A 7 25.66 -8.39 -1.67
C LYS A 7 24.34 -9.14 -1.69
N VAL A 8 23.32 -8.58 -1.05
CA VAL A 8 21.97 -9.13 -1.02
C VAL A 8 21.07 -8.33 -1.96
N ALA A 9 20.25 -9.02 -2.75
CA ALA A 9 19.18 -8.37 -3.51
C ALA A 9 17.90 -8.37 -2.67
N VAL A 10 17.23 -7.23 -2.57
CA VAL A 10 15.88 -7.13 -2.01
C VAL A 10 14.92 -6.74 -3.12
N VAL A 11 13.86 -7.52 -3.34
CA VAL A 11 12.88 -7.28 -4.41
C VAL A 11 11.58 -6.79 -3.79
N GLY A 12 11.23 -5.55 -4.10
CA GLY A 12 10.12 -4.77 -3.56
C GLY A 12 10.56 -3.67 -2.61
N SER A 13 10.11 -2.45 -2.87
CA SER A 13 10.31 -1.22 -2.09
C SER A 13 9.09 -0.86 -1.24
N GLY A 14 8.24 -1.84 -0.95
CA GLY A 14 7.22 -1.74 0.09
C GLY A 14 7.85 -1.60 1.48
N ILE A 15 7.02 -1.44 2.52
CA ILE A 15 7.54 -1.29 3.90
C ILE A 15 8.38 -2.49 4.35
N SER A 16 7.96 -3.71 4.03
CA SER A 16 8.69 -4.94 4.36
C SER A 16 10.08 -4.97 3.73
N GLY A 17 10.17 -4.78 2.41
CA GLY A 17 11.45 -4.75 1.69
C GLY A 17 12.33 -3.57 2.10
N SER A 18 11.75 -2.38 2.33
CA SER A 18 12.51 -1.20 2.77
C SER A 18 13.10 -1.38 4.17
N VAL A 19 12.34 -1.92 5.11
CA VAL A 19 12.83 -2.25 6.47
C VAL A 19 13.89 -3.33 6.41
N CYS A 20 13.69 -4.39 5.62
CA CYS A 20 14.68 -5.44 5.42
C CYS A 20 16.00 -4.89 4.88
N ALA A 21 15.95 -4.11 3.79
CA ALA A 21 17.13 -3.51 3.19
C ALA A 21 17.88 -2.59 4.15
N ALA A 22 17.17 -1.68 4.83
CA ALA A 22 17.77 -0.80 5.82
C ALA A 22 18.39 -1.57 6.99
N THR A 23 17.74 -2.64 7.45
CA THR A 23 18.24 -3.48 8.55
C THR A 23 19.52 -4.22 8.16
N LEU A 24 19.55 -4.83 6.97
CA LEU A 24 20.74 -5.48 6.43
C LEU A 24 21.89 -4.48 6.29
N ALA A 25 21.62 -3.30 5.73
CA ALA A 25 22.61 -2.24 5.54
C ALA A 25 23.19 -1.73 6.88
N ARG A 26 22.35 -1.52 7.89
CA ARG A 26 22.77 -1.15 9.25
C ARG A 26 23.68 -2.20 9.90
N ASN A 27 23.58 -3.47 9.48
CA ASN A 27 24.43 -4.56 9.91
C ASN A 27 25.65 -4.79 8.99
N GLY A 28 25.97 -3.83 8.11
CA GLY A 28 27.17 -3.87 7.26
C GLY A 28 27.04 -4.74 6.00
N ILE A 29 25.84 -5.22 5.68
CA ILE A 29 25.58 -6.00 4.46
C ILE A 29 25.23 -5.03 3.32
N SER A 30 25.91 -5.15 2.18
CA SER A 30 25.59 -4.31 1.02
C SER A 30 24.30 -4.79 0.37
N VAL A 31 23.36 -3.89 0.13
CA VAL A 31 22.05 -4.21 -0.44
C VAL A 31 21.83 -3.50 -1.74
N ILE A 32 21.34 -4.22 -2.76
CA ILE A 32 20.62 -3.59 -3.87
C ILE A 32 19.14 -3.89 -3.73
N LEU A 33 18.34 -2.83 -3.66
CA LEU A 33 16.89 -2.93 -3.63
C LEU A 33 16.33 -2.68 -5.03
N PHE A 34 15.45 -3.56 -5.51
CA PHE A 34 14.82 -3.47 -6.84
C PHE A 34 13.31 -3.28 -6.70
N ASP A 35 12.72 -2.39 -7.49
CA ASP A 35 11.28 -2.26 -7.61
C ASP A 35 10.86 -1.90 -9.05
N SER A 36 9.76 -2.49 -9.52
CA SER A 36 9.19 -2.23 -10.85
C SER A 36 8.52 -0.85 -10.94
N ALA A 37 8.11 -0.27 -9.81
CA ALA A 37 7.52 1.06 -9.74
C ALA A 37 8.58 2.16 -9.90
N ARG A 38 8.09 3.38 -10.19
CA ARG A 38 8.92 4.59 -10.36
C ARG A 38 9.56 5.10 -9.06
N GLY A 39 9.16 4.57 -7.91
CA GLY A 39 9.62 5.03 -6.60
C GLY A 39 9.05 4.18 -5.46
N PRO A 40 9.49 4.44 -4.22
CA PRO A 40 9.22 3.54 -3.11
C PRO A 40 7.84 3.72 -2.48
N GLY A 41 7.41 2.70 -1.73
CA GLY A 41 6.20 2.73 -0.91
C GLY A 41 5.28 1.54 -1.13
N GLY A 42 5.23 0.97 -2.34
CA GLY A 42 4.26 -0.09 -2.66
C GLY A 42 2.83 0.31 -2.28
N ARG A 43 2.20 -0.42 -1.35
CA ARG A 43 0.85 -0.11 -0.81
C ARG A 43 0.81 1.13 0.10
N MET A 44 1.94 1.66 0.51
CA MET A 44 2.08 2.95 1.19
C MET A 44 2.39 4.11 0.22
N SER A 45 2.32 3.86 -1.09
CA SER A 45 2.63 4.88 -2.09
C SER A 45 1.67 6.08 -2.03
N GLN A 46 2.26 7.26 -2.23
CA GLN A 46 1.52 8.50 -2.42
C GLN A 46 1.39 8.77 -3.91
N ARG A 47 0.17 9.07 -4.35
CA ARG A 47 -0.13 9.38 -5.75
C ARG A 47 -0.12 10.89 -5.96
N ARG A 48 0.59 11.32 -7.00
CA ARG A 48 0.64 12.72 -7.46
C ARG A 48 -0.26 12.87 -8.68
N GLU A 49 -1.14 13.85 -8.64
CA GLU A 49 -2.04 14.22 -9.71
C GLU A 49 -1.98 15.75 -9.90
N ILE A 50 -2.21 16.21 -11.12
CA ILE A 50 -2.30 17.64 -11.45
C ILE A 50 -3.74 17.89 -11.88
N SER A 51 -4.43 18.81 -11.22
CA SER A 51 -5.79 19.20 -11.60
C SER A 51 -5.81 20.08 -12.86
N GLU A 52 -6.99 20.29 -13.44
CA GLU A 52 -7.15 21.07 -14.66
C GLU A 52 -6.69 22.53 -14.51
N ASP A 53 -6.77 23.08 -13.30
CA ASP A 53 -6.28 24.41 -12.95
C ASP A 53 -4.79 24.44 -12.55
N GLY A 54 -4.07 23.32 -12.71
CA GLY A 54 -2.63 23.22 -12.50
C GLY A 54 -2.20 22.97 -11.05
N ARG A 55 -3.12 22.81 -10.09
CA ARG A 55 -2.76 22.49 -8.70
C ARG A 55 -2.23 21.07 -8.58
N GLU A 56 -1.18 20.91 -7.78
CA GLU A 56 -0.67 19.60 -7.41
C GLU A 56 -1.47 19.00 -6.26
N LEU A 57 -1.98 17.79 -6.47
CA LEU A 57 -2.73 17.03 -5.48
C LEU A 57 -1.98 15.74 -5.14
N LEU A 58 -1.72 15.54 -3.85
CA LEU A 58 -1.10 14.34 -3.31
C LEU A 58 -2.12 13.51 -2.51
N PHE A 59 -2.15 12.19 -2.74
CA PHE A 59 -3.08 11.27 -2.09
C PHE A 59 -2.38 10.01 -1.58
N ASP A 60 -2.52 9.70 -0.28
CA ASP A 60 -2.13 8.39 0.26
C ASP A 60 -3.25 7.38 -0.04
N HIS A 61 -3.36 7.03 -1.32
CA HIS A 61 -4.46 6.24 -1.86
C HIS A 61 -4.47 4.75 -1.43
N GLY A 62 -3.32 4.24 -0.99
CA GLY A 62 -3.17 2.88 -0.47
C GLY A 62 -3.50 2.79 1.02
N ALA A 63 -2.48 2.67 1.87
CA ALA A 63 -2.63 2.66 3.33
C ALA A 63 -2.92 4.08 3.86
N PRO A 64 -4.08 4.35 4.47
CA PRO A 64 -4.42 5.69 4.93
C PRO A 64 -3.70 6.06 6.24
N TYR A 65 -3.52 5.08 7.12
CA TYR A 65 -2.79 5.15 8.38
C TYR A 65 -2.42 3.73 8.81
N PHE A 66 -1.58 3.60 9.83
CA PHE A 66 -1.33 2.33 10.51
C PHE A 66 -1.44 2.49 12.02
N THR A 67 -1.70 1.39 12.72
CA THR A 67 -1.69 1.31 14.18
C THR A 67 -0.58 0.37 14.62
N VAL A 68 -0.15 0.48 15.87
CA VAL A 68 0.93 -0.34 16.41
C VAL A 68 0.44 -1.01 17.68
N THR A 69 0.45 -2.34 17.69
CA THR A 69 0.11 -3.16 18.87
C THR A 69 1.31 -3.93 19.42
N ASN A 70 2.32 -4.21 18.58
CA ASN A 70 3.54 -4.89 18.97
C ASN A 70 4.56 -3.89 19.57
N PRO A 71 5.05 -4.10 20.81
CA PRO A 71 6.06 -3.23 21.44
C PRO A 71 7.37 -3.09 20.66
N ASP A 72 7.84 -4.14 20.00
CA ASP A 72 9.07 -4.10 19.21
C ASP A 72 8.89 -3.17 18.00
N VAL A 73 7.73 -3.24 17.35
CA VAL A 73 7.37 -2.32 16.25
C VAL A 73 7.20 -0.90 16.77
N LEU A 74 6.69 -0.70 17.99
CA LEU A 74 6.56 0.62 18.59
C LEU A 74 7.91 1.31 18.79
N SER A 75 8.96 0.55 19.14
CA SER A 75 10.31 1.11 19.25
C SER A 75 10.81 1.66 17.90
N VAL A 76 10.58 0.92 16.81
CA VAL A 76 10.94 1.32 15.45
C VAL A 76 10.14 2.55 15.02
N VAL A 77 8.84 2.58 15.31
CA VAL A 77 7.99 3.73 14.99
C VAL A 77 8.41 4.98 15.79
N THR A 78 8.82 4.81 17.04
CA THR A 78 9.36 5.91 17.86
C THR A 78 10.66 6.47 17.27
N GLU A 79 11.56 5.61 16.75
CA GLU A 79 12.73 6.04 15.98
C GLU A 79 12.29 6.89 14.78
N TRP A 80 11.31 6.42 14.01
CA TRP A 80 10.81 7.14 12.83
C TRP A 80 10.14 8.47 13.18
N GLU A 81 9.40 8.55 14.28
CA GLU A 81 8.82 9.80 14.78
C GLU A 81 9.93 10.79 15.18
N SER A 82 10.98 10.34 15.87
CA SER A 82 12.12 11.20 16.25
C SER A 82 12.86 11.78 15.05
N ARG A 83 12.81 11.09 13.90
CA ARG A 83 13.36 11.51 12.61
C ARG A 83 12.39 12.35 11.77
N GLY A 84 11.17 12.59 12.26
CA GLY A 84 10.13 13.32 11.54
C GLY A 84 9.55 12.55 10.34
N LEU A 85 9.77 11.24 10.24
CA LEU A 85 9.26 10.41 9.15
C LEU A 85 7.81 9.99 9.36
N VAL A 86 7.37 9.96 10.62
CA VAL A 86 6.03 9.55 11.07
C VAL A 86 5.51 10.58 12.07
N ALA A 87 4.19 10.74 12.13
CA ALA A 87 3.52 11.44 13.21
C ALA A 87 2.18 10.78 13.52
N GLU A 88 1.72 10.92 14.77
CA GLU A 88 0.35 10.62 15.16
C GLU A 88 -0.65 11.53 14.42
N TRP A 89 -1.62 10.92 13.75
CA TRP A 89 -2.75 11.62 13.15
C TRP A 89 -3.84 11.85 14.19
N LYS A 90 -3.69 12.94 14.95
CA LYS A 90 -4.65 13.38 15.97
C LYS A 90 -5.86 14.01 15.30
N SER A 91 -6.93 13.25 15.19
CA SER A 91 -8.13 13.68 14.49
C SER A 91 -9.38 12.96 15.00
N ASN A 92 -10.56 13.50 14.67
CA ASN A 92 -11.85 12.87 14.95
C ASN A 92 -12.12 11.75 13.93
N PHE A 93 -12.61 10.63 14.45
CA PHE A 93 -13.03 9.46 13.69
C PHE A 93 -14.47 9.10 14.08
N GLY A 94 -15.25 8.61 13.13
CA GLY A 94 -16.64 8.24 13.32
C GLY A 94 -17.06 7.08 12.42
N SER A 95 -18.28 6.61 12.62
CA SER A 95 -18.92 5.61 11.74
C SER A 95 -20.20 6.17 11.16
N PHE A 96 -20.50 5.81 9.92
CA PHE A 96 -21.80 6.04 9.29
C PHE A 96 -22.46 4.71 8.99
N ASP A 97 -23.70 4.53 9.46
CA ASP A 97 -24.49 3.34 9.18
C ASP A 97 -25.44 3.59 8.01
N CYS A 98 -25.15 2.96 6.87
CA CYS A 98 -25.96 3.11 5.65
C CYS A 98 -27.35 2.48 5.76
N PHE A 99 -27.61 1.61 6.75
CA PHE A 99 -28.95 1.07 6.95
C PHE A 99 -29.84 2.05 7.72
N THR A 100 -29.32 2.68 8.77
CA THR A 100 -30.08 3.63 9.59
C THR A 100 -29.95 5.08 9.13
N ASN A 101 -29.04 5.38 8.20
CA ASN A 101 -28.67 6.72 7.74
C ASN A 101 -28.27 7.65 8.89
N LYS A 102 -27.47 7.14 9.82
CA LYS A 102 -27.03 7.89 11.01
C LYS A 102 -25.52 7.83 11.19
N PHE A 103 -24.98 8.96 11.62
CA PHE A 103 -23.64 9.02 12.19
C PHE A 103 -23.68 8.47 13.61
N VAL A 104 -22.79 7.52 13.87
CA VAL A 104 -22.54 6.96 15.19
C VAL A 104 -21.19 7.50 15.64
N ASN A 105 -21.20 8.26 16.73
CA ASN A 105 -19.98 8.83 17.27
C ASN A 105 -19.19 7.74 18.00
N THR A 106 -18.04 7.33 17.44
CA THR A 106 -17.17 6.28 17.98
C THR A 106 -15.99 6.84 18.78
N GLU A 107 -16.02 8.15 19.13
CA GLU A 107 -14.98 8.85 19.90
C GLU A 107 -14.49 8.09 21.14
N HIS A 108 -15.35 7.29 21.79
CA HIS A 108 -14.99 6.50 22.96
C HIS A 108 -14.39 5.12 22.66
N GLN A 109 -14.67 4.51 21.51
CA GLN A 109 -14.20 3.16 21.15
C GLN A 109 -12.90 3.18 20.33
N GLU A 110 -12.61 4.26 19.61
CA GLU A 110 -11.42 4.36 18.75
C GLU A 110 -10.19 5.00 19.40
N ARG A 111 -10.31 5.47 20.66
CA ARG A 111 -9.21 6.10 21.41
C ARG A 111 -8.12 5.12 21.87
N GLU A 112 -8.33 3.81 21.79
CA GLU A 112 -7.40 2.84 22.37
C GLU A 112 -6.11 2.62 21.55
N SER A 113 -6.07 3.01 20.27
CA SER A 113 -4.84 2.90 19.47
C SER A 113 -4.51 4.16 18.69
N LYS A 114 -3.29 4.67 18.89
CA LYS A 114 -2.74 5.77 18.10
C LYS A 114 -2.69 5.38 16.62
N LYS A 115 -3.15 6.29 15.77
CA LYS A 115 -3.08 6.16 14.31
C LYS A 115 -1.90 6.97 13.81
N TYR A 116 -0.99 6.34 13.09
CA TYR A 116 0.23 6.96 12.59
C TYR A 116 0.17 7.12 11.07
N VAL A 117 0.81 8.18 10.59
CA VAL A 117 0.99 8.44 9.15
C VAL A 117 2.42 8.85 8.86
N GLY A 118 2.93 8.47 7.69
CA GLY A 118 4.22 8.99 7.21
C GLY A 118 4.12 10.49 6.90
N VAL A 119 5.19 11.28 7.07
CA VAL A 119 5.21 12.74 6.86
C VAL A 119 6.32 13.10 5.85
N PRO A 120 6.05 13.93 4.81
CA PRO A 120 4.78 14.61 4.48
C PRO A 120 3.74 13.73 3.74
N GLY A 121 4.08 12.48 3.43
CA GLY A 121 3.19 11.50 2.82
C GLY A 121 3.46 10.09 3.34
N MET A 122 2.52 9.15 3.16
CA MET A 122 2.67 7.80 3.71
C MET A 122 3.94 7.08 3.21
N ASN A 123 4.36 7.36 1.97
CA ASN A 123 5.56 6.75 1.40
C ASN A 123 6.89 7.31 1.93
N SER A 124 6.87 8.34 2.77
CA SER A 124 8.07 8.99 3.29
C SER A 124 8.92 8.04 4.14
N ILE A 125 8.28 7.10 4.83
CA ILE A 125 8.95 6.03 5.59
C ILE A 125 9.80 5.19 4.65
N CYS A 126 9.19 4.60 3.61
CA CYS A 126 9.91 3.78 2.63
C CYS A 126 10.97 4.59 1.87
N LYS A 127 10.68 5.86 1.52
CA LYS A 127 11.66 6.75 0.89
C LYS A 127 12.91 6.89 1.76
N ALA A 128 12.77 7.22 3.04
CA ALA A 128 13.92 7.38 3.93
C ALA A 128 14.72 6.08 4.07
N LEU A 129 14.04 4.96 4.27
CA LEU A 129 14.67 3.63 4.41
C LEU A 129 15.42 3.19 3.14
N CYS A 130 14.88 3.48 1.95
CA CYS A 130 15.53 3.19 0.67
C CYS A 130 16.79 4.04 0.41
N HIS A 131 17.01 5.12 1.17
CA HIS A 131 18.18 5.99 1.08
C HIS A 131 19.10 5.87 2.30
N GLU A 132 18.90 4.88 3.16
CA GLU A 132 19.82 4.59 4.25
C GLU A 132 21.20 4.23 3.71
N PRO A 133 22.30 4.67 4.35
CA PRO A 133 23.65 4.30 3.93
C PRO A 133 23.81 2.78 3.79
N GLY A 134 24.30 2.33 2.63
CA GLY A 134 24.47 0.91 2.30
C GLY A 134 23.33 0.27 1.50
N VAL A 135 22.22 1.01 1.26
CA VAL A 135 21.14 0.60 0.36
C VAL A 135 21.29 1.31 -0.99
N ASP A 136 21.52 0.55 -2.06
CA ASP A 136 21.46 1.04 -3.44
C ASP A 136 20.10 0.68 -4.06
N SER A 137 19.19 1.66 -4.12
CA SER A 137 17.82 1.44 -4.61
C SER A 137 17.71 1.69 -6.11
N LYS A 138 17.11 0.74 -6.84
CA LYS A 138 16.85 0.79 -8.28
C LYS A 138 15.34 0.68 -8.57
N PHE A 139 14.79 1.74 -9.15
CA PHE A 139 13.38 1.85 -9.52
C PHE A 139 13.19 1.67 -11.04
N ASN A 140 11.96 1.39 -11.47
CA ASN A 140 11.62 0.99 -12.84
C ASN A 140 12.33 -0.30 -13.29
N MET A 141 12.65 -1.17 -12.33
CA MET A 141 13.40 -2.38 -12.59
C MET A 141 12.66 -3.59 -12.02
N GLY A 142 11.70 -4.07 -12.83
CA GLY A 142 10.98 -5.30 -12.50
C GLY A 142 11.86 -6.52 -12.76
N ILE A 143 11.89 -7.45 -11.82
CA ILE A 143 12.62 -8.71 -11.98
C ILE A 143 11.77 -9.68 -12.80
N GLY A 144 12.37 -10.26 -13.83
CA GLY A 144 11.76 -11.27 -14.70
C GLY A 144 12.17 -12.70 -14.35
N LYS A 145 13.39 -12.91 -13.83
CA LYS A 145 13.88 -14.25 -13.46
C LYS A 145 14.90 -14.19 -12.32
N PHE A 146 14.78 -15.15 -11.40
CA PHE A 146 15.82 -15.55 -10.46
C PHE A 146 16.45 -16.86 -10.94
N GLU A 147 17.78 -16.91 -10.96
CA GLU A 147 18.51 -18.11 -11.37
C GLU A 147 19.59 -18.43 -10.35
N TRP A 148 19.56 -19.66 -9.82
CA TRP A 148 20.60 -20.13 -8.92
C TRP A 148 21.77 -20.69 -9.74
N LEU A 149 22.95 -20.08 -9.59
CA LEU A 149 24.18 -20.53 -10.23
C LEU A 149 24.94 -21.46 -9.27
N GLU A 150 24.65 -22.75 -9.35
CA GLU A 150 25.15 -23.76 -8.40
C GLU A 150 26.68 -23.78 -8.27
N HIS A 151 27.41 -23.65 -9.39
CA HIS A 151 28.88 -23.63 -9.38
C HIS A 151 29.48 -22.36 -8.75
N GLU A 152 28.75 -21.24 -8.77
CA GLU A 152 29.22 -19.97 -8.23
C GLU A 152 28.70 -19.71 -6.81
N ASN A 153 27.70 -20.48 -6.37
CA ASN A 153 26.98 -20.28 -5.12
C ASN A 153 26.48 -18.83 -5.02
N LEU A 154 25.77 -18.40 -6.07
CA LEU A 154 25.26 -17.05 -6.28
C LEU A 154 23.88 -17.11 -6.97
N TRP A 155 23.04 -16.12 -6.64
CA TRP A 155 21.82 -15.81 -7.37
C TRP A 155 22.12 -14.83 -8.49
N SER A 156 21.65 -15.12 -9.71
CA SER A 156 21.62 -14.22 -10.86
C SER A 156 20.22 -13.64 -11.02
N LEU A 157 20.12 -12.31 -11.11
CA LEU A 157 18.86 -11.60 -11.33
C LEU A 157 18.81 -11.04 -12.75
N ILE A 158 17.70 -11.32 -13.44
CA ILE A 158 17.44 -10.82 -14.79
C ILE A 158 16.18 -9.97 -14.77
N GLY A 159 16.24 -8.78 -15.36
CA GLY A 159 15.12 -7.86 -15.50
C GLY A 159 14.05 -8.40 -16.45
N LEU A 160 12.84 -7.85 -16.33
CA LEU A 160 11.72 -8.11 -17.24
C LEU A 160 12.04 -7.74 -18.70
N ASP A 161 12.99 -6.84 -18.90
CA ASP A 161 13.54 -6.41 -20.18
C ASP A 161 14.68 -7.32 -20.68
N GLY A 162 15.05 -8.35 -19.92
CA GLY A 162 16.15 -9.26 -20.23
C GLY A 162 17.53 -8.76 -19.78
N GLN A 163 17.63 -7.58 -19.16
CA GLN A 163 18.91 -7.06 -18.67
C GLN A 163 19.45 -7.90 -17.51
N HIS A 164 20.75 -8.22 -17.52
CA HIS A 164 21.41 -8.81 -16.35
C HIS A 164 21.62 -7.74 -15.27
N LEU A 165 21.09 -7.99 -14.07
CA LEU A 165 21.08 -7.02 -12.96
C LEU A 165 22.14 -7.30 -11.90
N GLY A 166 22.85 -8.43 -12.02
CA GLY A 166 23.99 -8.78 -11.19
C GLY A 166 23.86 -10.12 -10.46
N HIS A 167 24.91 -10.43 -9.69
CA HIS A 167 25.01 -11.62 -8.87
C HIS A 167 24.99 -11.28 -7.38
N PHE A 168 24.31 -12.12 -6.60
CA PHE A 168 24.01 -11.87 -5.19
C PHE A 168 24.20 -13.13 -4.35
N LYS A 169 24.63 -12.95 -3.09
CA LYS A 169 24.79 -14.06 -2.14
C LYS A 169 23.46 -14.50 -1.52
N GLY A 170 22.45 -13.62 -1.56
CA GLY A 170 21.10 -13.92 -1.12
C GLY A 170 20.09 -13.01 -1.80
N VAL A 171 18.84 -13.47 -1.86
CA VAL A 171 17.71 -12.72 -2.39
C VAL A 171 16.61 -12.73 -1.34
N VAL A 172 16.06 -11.55 -1.05
CA VAL A 172 14.84 -11.40 -0.25
C VAL A 172 13.74 -10.91 -1.16
N ALA A 173 12.66 -11.69 -1.30
CA ALA A 173 11.48 -11.28 -2.03
C ALA A 173 10.40 -10.80 -1.06
N SER A 174 9.91 -9.58 -1.24
CA SER A 174 8.91 -8.96 -0.36
C SER A 174 7.53 -8.79 -1.01
N ASP A 175 7.34 -9.36 -2.20
CA ASP A 175 6.07 -9.38 -2.94
C ASP A 175 5.76 -10.80 -3.42
N LYS A 176 4.57 -11.31 -3.12
CA LYS A 176 4.12 -12.64 -3.54
C LYS A 176 4.04 -12.83 -5.07
N ASN A 177 4.01 -11.74 -5.84
CA ASN A 177 4.02 -11.78 -7.30
C ASN A 177 5.27 -12.47 -7.86
N ILE A 178 6.35 -12.63 -7.07
CA ILE A 178 7.53 -13.39 -7.48
C ILE A 178 7.25 -14.87 -7.80
N ALA A 179 6.20 -15.44 -7.21
CA ALA A 179 5.80 -16.82 -7.44
C ALA A 179 4.36 -16.94 -7.97
N SER A 180 3.54 -15.88 -7.85
CA SER A 180 2.11 -15.96 -8.18
C SER A 180 1.86 -16.11 -9.69
N PRO A 181 0.92 -16.99 -10.11
CA PRO A 181 0.44 -17.07 -11.50
C PRO A 181 -0.14 -15.76 -12.03
N ARG A 182 -0.54 -14.84 -11.13
CA ARG A 182 -0.97 -13.49 -11.49
C ARG A 182 0.12 -12.72 -12.25
N PHE A 183 1.40 -13.00 -11.99
CA PHE A 183 2.50 -12.40 -12.71
C PHE A 183 2.36 -12.68 -14.22
N THR A 184 2.13 -13.93 -14.60
CA THR A 184 1.94 -14.34 -16.00
C THR A 184 0.75 -13.66 -16.65
N ALA A 185 -0.37 -13.52 -15.94
CA ALA A 185 -1.53 -12.81 -16.47
C ALA A 185 -1.27 -11.31 -16.75
N ILE A 186 -0.28 -10.69 -16.08
CA ILE A 186 0.05 -9.27 -16.24
C ILE A 186 1.20 -9.06 -17.22
N THR A 187 2.22 -9.92 -17.20
CA THR A 187 3.48 -9.73 -17.95
C THR A 187 3.59 -10.63 -19.18
N GLY A 188 2.79 -11.69 -19.28
CA GLY A 188 2.94 -12.75 -20.28
C GLY A 188 4.14 -13.68 -20.05
N GLN A 189 4.90 -13.49 -18.96
CA GLN A 189 6.08 -14.28 -18.61
C GLN A 189 5.79 -15.20 -17.41
N PRO A 190 6.50 -16.33 -17.24
CA PRO A 190 6.39 -17.12 -16.02
C PRO A 190 6.82 -16.29 -14.78
N PRO A 191 6.36 -16.64 -13.56
CA PRO A 191 6.79 -15.96 -12.34
C PRO A 191 8.33 -15.98 -12.19
N PRO A 192 8.94 -14.92 -11.62
CA PRO A 192 10.39 -14.81 -11.51
C PRO A 192 11.08 -15.95 -10.75
N LEU A 193 10.44 -16.48 -9.71
CA LEU A 193 10.98 -17.59 -8.93
C LEU A 193 10.48 -18.92 -9.48
N ASP A 194 11.40 -19.77 -9.91
CA ASP A 194 11.10 -21.17 -10.18
C ASP A 194 10.85 -21.90 -8.85
N LEU A 195 9.61 -22.33 -8.64
CA LEU A 195 9.19 -23.05 -7.44
C LEU A 195 9.81 -24.45 -7.33
N SER A 196 10.45 -24.98 -8.38
CA SER A 196 11.26 -26.20 -8.25
C SER A 196 12.41 -26.03 -7.26
N LEU A 197 12.93 -24.80 -7.10
CA LEU A 197 13.99 -24.43 -6.16
C LEU A 197 13.50 -24.25 -4.72
N ALA A 198 12.19 -24.03 -4.53
CA ALA A 198 11.56 -23.80 -3.23
C ALA A 198 10.11 -24.33 -3.21
N PRO A 199 9.90 -25.66 -3.25
CA PRO A 199 8.57 -26.26 -3.38
C PRO A 199 7.61 -25.89 -2.25
N GLU A 200 8.13 -25.56 -1.07
CA GLU A 200 7.37 -25.10 0.09
C GLU A 200 6.61 -23.79 -0.15
N LEU A 201 7.09 -22.96 -1.09
CA LEU A 201 6.50 -21.66 -1.43
C LEU A 201 5.29 -21.78 -2.36
N VAL A 202 4.94 -22.97 -2.84
CA VAL A 202 3.69 -23.20 -3.61
C VAL A 202 2.45 -22.70 -2.84
N LYS A 203 2.49 -22.75 -1.50
CA LYS A 203 1.42 -22.23 -0.62
C LYS A 203 1.16 -20.73 -0.80
N LEU A 204 2.12 -19.97 -1.33
CA LEU A 204 1.95 -18.53 -1.63
C LEU A 204 0.89 -18.28 -2.70
N HIS A 205 0.60 -19.26 -3.57
CA HIS A 205 -0.44 -19.17 -4.59
C HIS A 205 -1.83 -18.95 -3.98
N ASP A 206 -2.09 -19.61 -2.85
CA ASP A 206 -3.41 -19.66 -2.24
C ASP A 206 -3.65 -18.55 -1.22
N ILE A 207 -2.67 -17.66 -0.98
CA ILE A 207 -2.83 -16.54 -0.06
C ILE A 207 -3.82 -15.54 -0.68
N PRO A 208 -5.04 -15.41 -0.15
CA PRO A 208 -6.03 -14.51 -0.71
C PRO A 208 -5.56 -13.07 -0.54
N ILE A 209 -5.84 -12.23 -1.55
CA ILE A 209 -5.71 -10.78 -1.43
C ILE A 209 -7.06 -10.19 -1.75
N ASP A 210 -7.57 -9.38 -0.83
CA ASP A 210 -8.81 -8.67 -1.03
C ASP A 210 -8.60 -7.43 -1.91
N PRO A 211 -9.28 -7.32 -3.06
CA PRO A 211 -9.22 -6.12 -3.89
C PRO A 211 -9.99 -4.97 -3.25
N CYS A 212 -9.63 -3.74 -3.61
CA CYS A 212 -10.34 -2.54 -3.19
C CYS A 212 -10.17 -1.45 -4.25
N PHE A 213 -11.16 -0.60 -4.45
CA PHE A 213 -10.99 0.64 -5.21
C PHE A 213 -10.78 1.81 -4.25
N ALA A 214 -9.83 2.69 -4.60
CA ALA A 214 -9.61 3.96 -3.94
C ALA A 214 -10.11 5.09 -4.85
N LEU A 215 -11.02 5.93 -4.34
CA LEU A 215 -11.46 7.15 -5.00
C LEU A 215 -10.79 8.35 -4.36
N MET A 216 -10.08 9.14 -5.15
CA MET A 216 -9.41 10.37 -4.73
C MET A 216 -10.23 11.57 -5.17
N LEU A 217 -10.58 12.43 -4.21
CA LEU A 217 -11.42 13.60 -4.41
C LEU A 217 -10.68 14.88 -3.96
N GLY A 218 -10.82 15.96 -4.72
CA GLY A 218 -10.38 17.31 -4.36
C GLY A 218 -11.55 18.29 -4.34
N PHE A 219 -11.62 19.12 -3.31
CA PHE A 219 -12.66 20.13 -3.09
C PHE A 219 -12.03 21.52 -2.91
N ASN A 220 -12.70 22.55 -3.45
CA ASN A 220 -12.26 23.93 -3.31
C ASN A 220 -12.46 24.43 -1.87
N GLU A 221 -13.63 24.11 -1.32
CA GLU A 221 -14.01 24.48 0.04
C GLU A 221 -13.87 23.27 0.99
N PRO A 222 -13.51 23.51 2.26
CA PRO A 222 -13.53 22.48 3.29
C PRO A 222 -14.92 21.86 3.46
N LEU A 223 -14.99 20.55 3.70
CA LEU A 223 -16.24 19.84 3.96
C LEU A 223 -16.65 19.98 5.44
N SER A 224 -16.88 21.20 5.91
CA SER A 224 -17.12 21.51 7.34
C SER A 224 -18.34 20.81 7.96
N LEU A 225 -19.24 20.27 7.15
CA LEU A 225 -20.41 19.52 7.61
C LEU A 225 -20.10 18.03 7.87
N VAL A 226 -18.96 17.52 7.39
CA VAL A 226 -18.54 16.15 7.67
C VAL A 226 -18.02 16.08 9.11
N PRO A 227 -18.62 15.27 9.99
CA PRO A 227 -18.37 15.36 11.44
C PRO A 227 -17.01 14.79 11.88
N ALA A 228 -16.32 14.07 11.00
CA ALA A 228 -15.05 13.41 11.31
C ALA A 228 -14.16 13.36 10.07
N ASN A 229 -12.84 13.43 10.26
CA ASN A 229 -11.87 13.32 9.17
C ASN A 229 -11.54 11.87 8.81
N GLY A 230 -12.01 10.90 9.60
CA GLY A 230 -12.00 9.49 9.25
C GLY A 230 -13.37 8.89 9.50
N LEU A 231 -13.94 8.27 8.48
CA LEU A 231 -15.25 7.63 8.54
C LEU A 231 -15.10 6.16 8.18
N SER A 232 -15.71 5.28 8.97
CA SER A 232 -16.04 3.92 8.57
C SER A 232 -17.49 3.86 8.10
N PHE A 233 -17.78 3.00 7.13
CA PHE A 233 -19.13 2.78 6.61
C PHE A 233 -19.57 1.38 7.01
N THR A 234 -20.63 1.27 7.79
CA THR A 234 -21.27 -0.01 8.14
C THR A 234 -22.50 -0.22 7.26
N ASN A 235 -22.78 -1.48 6.93
CA ASN A 235 -23.89 -1.89 6.06
C ASN A 235 -23.89 -1.28 4.65
N SER A 236 -22.82 -0.58 4.25
CA SER A 236 -22.64 -0.13 2.86
C SER A 236 -22.26 -1.31 1.98
N LYS A 237 -22.83 -1.34 0.77
CA LYS A 237 -22.40 -2.29 -0.26
C LYS A 237 -21.19 -1.80 -1.03
N VAL A 238 -20.92 -0.49 -1.02
CA VAL A 238 -19.95 0.16 -1.91
C VAL A 238 -18.73 0.67 -1.15
N LEU A 239 -18.91 1.45 -0.08
CA LEU A 239 -17.83 2.08 0.68
C LEU A 239 -17.51 1.31 1.96
N SER A 240 -16.23 1.23 2.31
CA SER A 240 -15.79 0.75 3.62
C SER A 240 -15.29 1.88 4.51
N ARG A 241 -14.55 2.84 3.93
CA ARG A 241 -13.91 3.93 4.66
C ARG A 241 -13.79 5.20 3.82
N ALA A 242 -13.71 6.35 4.49
CA ALA A 242 -13.32 7.62 3.90
C ALA A 242 -12.37 8.38 4.84
N HIS A 243 -11.37 9.07 4.28
CA HIS A 243 -10.37 9.80 5.05
C HIS A 243 -10.09 11.17 4.43
N CYS A 244 -10.11 12.22 5.23
CA CYS A 244 -9.64 13.54 4.86
C CYS A 244 -8.10 13.55 4.85
N GLU A 245 -7.53 13.38 3.67
CA GLU A 245 -6.09 13.38 3.43
C GLU A 245 -5.44 14.68 3.92
N SER A 246 -6.12 15.81 3.74
CA SER A 246 -5.56 17.13 4.08
C SER A 246 -5.50 17.41 5.58
N SER A 247 -6.19 16.63 6.40
CA SER A 247 -6.12 16.72 7.87
C SER A 247 -4.91 15.99 8.47
N LYS A 248 -4.18 15.21 7.67
CA LYS A 248 -2.99 14.49 8.15
C LYS A 248 -1.81 15.45 8.36
N PRO A 249 -0.94 15.21 9.36
CA PRO A 249 0.25 16.04 9.62
C PRO A 249 1.14 16.26 8.38
N GLY A 250 1.55 17.50 8.10
CA GLY A 250 2.46 17.81 6.99
C GLY A 250 1.87 17.72 5.58
N ARG A 251 0.54 17.62 5.43
CA ARG A 251 -0.15 17.73 4.13
C ARG A 251 -0.47 19.19 3.83
N SER A 252 -0.48 19.53 2.53
CA SER A 252 -0.93 20.85 2.07
C SER A 252 -2.36 21.17 2.51
N SER A 253 -2.61 22.41 2.91
CA SER A 253 -3.93 22.94 3.24
C SER A 253 -4.55 23.78 2.10
N THR A 254 -3.97 23.77 0.90
CA THR A 254 -4.43 24.59 -0.25
C THR A 254 -5.77 24.17 -0.84
N SER A 255 -6.19 22.92 -0.60
CA SER A 255 -7.47 22.37 -1.03
C SER A 255 -7.78 21.15 -0.17
N GLU A 256 -9.05 20.96 0.18
CA GLU A 256 -9.43 19.77 0.93
C GLU A 256 -9.45 18.54 0.02
N ARG A 257 -8.93 17.43 0.52
CA ARG A 257 -8.76 16.19 -0.24
C ARG A 257 -9.23 15.02 0.56
N TRP A 258 -9.96 14.13 -0.09
CA TRP A 258 -10.50 12.91 0.50
C TRP A 258 -10.07 11.69 -0.29
N VAL A 259 -9.84 10.59 0.43
CA VAL A 259 -9.62 9.26 -0.13
C VAL A 259 -10.70 8.33 0.42
N LEU A 260 -11.47 7.73 -0.47
CA LEU A 260 -12.53 6.79 -0.14
C LEU A 260 -12.09 5.40 -0.58
N HIS A 261 -12.35 4.39 0.23
CA HIS A 261 -12.04 3.00 -0.06
C HIS A 261 -13.32 2.19 -0.19
N SER A 262 -13.42 1.39 -1.25
CA SER A 262 -14.57 0.50 -1.45
C SER A 262 -14.58 -0.65 -0.44
N THR A 263 -15.69 -1.38 -0.37
CA THR A 263 -15.73 -2.73 0.20
C THR A 263 -14.96 -3.71 -0.70
N THR A 264 -14.61 -4.86 -0.13
CA THR A 264 -13.97 -5.96 -0.86
C THR A 264 -14.95 -6.58 -1.84
N GLU A 265 -16.20 -6.74 -1.42
CA GLU A 265 -17.29 -7.37 -2.15
C GLU A 265 -17.59 -6.57 -3.43
N TYR A 266 -17.76 -5.25 -3.32
CA TYR A 266 -17.92 -4.37 -4.47
C TYR A 266 -16.75 -4.48 -5.45
N ALA A 267 -15.51 -4.48 -4.95
CA ALA A 267 -14.35 -4.60 -5.81
C ALA A 267 -14.27 -5.96 -6.53
N LYS A 268 -14.67 -7.05 -5.87
CA LYS A 268 -14.77 -8.39 -6.48
C LYS A 268 -15.81 -8.41 -7.59
N ASP A 269 -16.98 -7.80 -7.38
CA ASP A 269 -18.05 -7.74 -8.39
C ASP A 269 -17.61 -6.95 -9.63
N VAL A 270 -16.98 -5.79 -9.44
CA VAL A 270 -16.44 -4.98 -10.55
C VAL A 270 -15.36 -5.75 -11.32
N ILE A 271 -14.47 -6.46 -10.62
CA ILE A 271 -13.41 -7.27 -11.25
C ILE A 271 -14.01 -8.46 -12.00
N ALA A 272 -15.04 -9.12 -11.48
CA ALA A 272 -15.71 -10.22 -12.16
C ALA A 272 -16.33 -9.77 -13.50
N GLN A 273 -16.81 -8.52 -13.58
CA GLN A 273 -17.40 -7.95 -14.79
C GLN A 273 -16.36 -7.39 -15.78
N SER A 274 -15.24 -6.87 -15.28
CA SER A 274 -14.23 -6.15 -16.10
C SER A 274 -12.94 -6.92 -16.36
N GLY A 275 -12.72 -8.04 -15.69
CA GLY A 275 -11.52 -8.86 -15.79
C GLY A 275 -10.37 -8.44 -14.85
N LEU A 276 -9.31 -9.24 -14.86
CA LEU A 276 -8.13 -9.06 -14.00
C LEU A 276 -7.14 -8.02 -14.56
N GLU A 277 -7.26 -7.68 -15.84
CA GLU A 277 -6.44 -6.66 -16.50
C GLU A 277 -6.67 -5.26 -15.92
N LYS A 278 -5.80 -4.31 -16.30
CA LYS A 278 -5.91 -2.92 -15.86
C LYS A 278 -7.30 -2.36 -16.25
N PRO A 279 -8.10 -1.83 -15.31
CA PRO A 279 -9.43 -1.34 -15.62
C PRO A 279 -9.38 -0.18 -16.65
N SER A 280 -10.36 -0.14 -17.53
CA SER A 280 -10.48 0.94 -18.51
C SER A 280 -10.83 2.27 -17.84
N LYS A 281 -10.67 3.39 -18.56
CA LYS A 281 -11.04 4.72 -18.06
C LYS A 281 -12.55 4.80 -17.77
N GLU A 282 -13.36 4.15 -18.60
CA GLU A 282 -14.81 4.07 -18.46
C GLU A 282 -15.19 3.30 -17.19
N THR A 283 -14.56 2.14 -16.94
CA THR A 283 -14.77 1.37 -15.71
C THR A 283 -14.40 2.20 -14.48
N LEU A 284 -13.25 2.87 -14.48
CA LEU A 284 -12.81 3.71 -13.35
C LEU A 284 -13.73 4.92 -13.13
N SER A 285 -14.27 5.50 -14.21
CA SER A 285 -15.22 6.61 -14.11
C SER A 285 -16.55 6.15 -13.52
N LYS A 286 -17.06 4.98 -13.94
CA LYS A 286 -18.25 4.35 -13.36
C LYS A 286 -18.05 4.08 -11.86
N VAL A 287 -16.93 3.46 -11.49
CA VAL A 287 -16.57 3.19 -10.08
C VAL A 287 -16.49 4.48 -9.28
N GLY A 288 -15.84 5.51 -9.82
CA GLY A 288 -15.74 6.82 -9.17
C GLY A 288 -17.10 7.45 -8.91
N ASN A 289 -18.01 7.39 -9.89
CA ASN A 289 -19.37 7.90 -9.73
C ASN A 289 -20.15 7.11 -8.66
N GLU A 290 -20.12 5.78 -8.69
CA GLU A 290 -20.84 4.95 -7.72
C GLU A 290 -20.35 5.17 -6.28
N MET A 291 -19.03 5.23 -6.09
CA MET A 291 -18.42 5.53 -4.79
C MET A 291 -18.73 6.95 -4.31
N LEU A 292 -18.74 7.94 -5.22
CA LEU A 292 -19.14 9.31 -4.87
C LEU A 292 -20.62 9.37 -4.48
N GLN A 293 -21.51 8.69 -5.22
CA GLN A 293 -22.93 8.65 -4.89
C GLN A 293 -23.20 8.03 -3.51
N GLU A 294 -22.52 6.94 -3.16
CA GLU A 294 -22.62 6.36 -1.82
C GLU A 294 -22.16 7.36 -0.73
N PHE A 295 -21.10 8.14 -1.01
CA PHE A 295 -20.62 9.16 -0.09
C PHE A 295 -21.60 10.33 0.07
N LEU A 296 -22.21 10.78 -1.03
CA LEU A 296 -23.28 11.80 -1.02
C LEU A 296 -24.56 11.28 -0.34
N GLY A 297 -24.80 9.96 -0.38
CA GLY A 297 -25.91 9.29 0.30
C GLY A 297 -25.89 9.41 1.83
N THR A 298 -24.81 9.94 2.43
CA THR A 298 -24.73 10.24 3.87
C THR A 298 -25.67 11.35 4.33
N GLY A 299 -26.32 12.06 3.40
CA GLY A 299 -27.19 13.20 3.69
C GLY A 299 -26.42 14.49 3.98
N LEU A 300 -25.09 14.46 3.90
CA LEU A 300 -24.24 15.64 4.02
C LEU A 300 -24.33 16.49 2.76
N THR A 301 -24.38 17.81 2.92
CA THR A 301 -24.26 18.74 1.80
C THR A 301 -22.79 18.84 1.40
N ILE A 302 -22.39 18.00 0.44
CA ILE A 302 -21.03 17.94 -0.10
C ILE A 302 -21.03 18.62 -1.48
N PRO A 303 -20.23 19.67 -1.71
CA PRO A 303 -20.10 20.30 -3.01
C PRO A 303 -19.52 19.33 -4.05
N GLN A 304 -19.69 19.64 -5.33
CA GLN A 304 -19.06 18.84 -6.38
C GLN A 304 -17.52 18.93 -6.27
N PRO A 305 -16.80 17.80 -6.30
CA PRO A 305 -15.35 17.81 -6.31
C PRO A 305 -14.83 18.39 -7.63
N PHE A 306 -13.83 19.27 -7.57
CA PHE A 306 -13.15 19.77 -8.77
C PHE A 306 -12.18 18.73 -9.35
N PHE A 307 -11.81 17.72 -8.55
CA PHE A 307 -10.95 16.62 -8.96
C PHE A 307 -11.53 15.29 -8.49
N MET A 308 -11.59 14.30 -9.38
CA MET A 308 -12.06 12.96 -9.07
C MET A 308 -11.27 11.92 -9.87
N LYS A 309 -10.72 10.91 -9.20
CA LYS A 309 -10.04 9.79 -9.89
C LYS A 309 -10.08 8.51 -9.07
N ALA A 310 -10.54 7.43 -9.69
CA ALA A 310 -10.52 6.09 -9.10
C ALA A 310 -9.22 5.33 -9.43
N HIS A 311 -8.79 4.47 -8.52
CA HIS A 311 -7.69 3.54 -8.71
C HIS A 311 -8.01 2.18 -8.11
N ARG A 312 -7.78 1.10 -8.87
CA ARG A 312 -7.84 -0.25 -8.34
C ARG A 312 -6.60 -0.54 -7.52
N CYS A 313 -6.79 -0.73 -6.22
CA CYS A 313 -5.78 -1.12 -5.26
C CYS A 313 -5.96 -2.59 -4.86
N LEU A 314 -4.96 -3.13 -4.19
CA LEU A 314 -5.10 -4.37 -3.43
C LEU A 314 -5.03 -4.00 -1.95
N GLN A 315 -6.05 -4.37 -1.19
CA GLN A 315 -6.03 -4.14 0.24
C GLN A 315 -5.19 -5.25 0.88
N GLY A 316 -4.11 -4.85 1.54
CA GLY A 316 -3.33 -5.74 2.40
C GLY A 316 -4.08 -6.00 3.69
N LYS A 317 -5.24 -6.65 3.63
CA LYS A 317 -5.80 -7.34 4.78
C LYS A 317 -5.36 -8.79 4.67
N CYS A 318 -4.25 -9.15 5.30
CA CYS A 318 -4.08 -10.55 5.70
C CYS A 318 -5.06 -10.76 6.86
N LEU A 319 -6.33 -11.02 6.55
CA LEU A 319 -7.26 -11.51 7.56
C LEU A 319 -6.83 -12.94 7.89
N PRO A 320 -6.63 -13.31 9.17
CA PRO A 320 -6.56 -14.71 9.51
C PRO A 320 -7.86 -15.37 9.05
N SER A 321 -7.73 -16.44 8.26
CA SER A 321 -8.87 -17.25 7.85
C SER A 321 -9.62 -17.71 9.10
N ASN A 322 -10.85 -17.25 9.30
CA ASN A 322 -11.74 -17.80 10.32
C ASN A 322 -12.00 -19.27 10.00
N LYS A 323 -11.26 -20.16 10.67
CA LYS A 323 -11.70 -21.50 10.98
C LYS A 323 -11.57 -21.70 12.48
N HIS A 324 -12.71 -22.00 13.11
CA HIS A 324 -12.79 -22.48 14.48
C HIS A 324 -11.68 -23.50 14.78
N SER A 325 -10.70 -23.12 15.58
CA SER A 325 -10.00 -24.01 16.51
C SER A 325 -9.04 -23.17 17.35
N GLN A 326 -9.00 -23.47 18.64
CA GLN A 326 -8.17 -22.83 19.65
C GLN A 326 -6.67 -22.89 19.27
N GLY A 327 -5.95 -21.79 19.46
CA GLY A 327 -4.49 -21.82 19.64
C GLY A 327 -3.68 -20.89 18.73
N ARG A 328 -3.07 -19.88 19.38
CA ARG A 328 -1.92 -19.06 18.96
C ARG A 328 -2.11 -18.13 17.75
N GLU A 329 -2.27 -16.86 18.09
CA GLU A 329 -2.02 -15.68 17.26
C GLU A 329 -0.58 -15.68 16.74
N MET A 330 -0.42 -15.52 15.42
CA MET A 330 0.78 -14.95 14.81
C MET A 330 0.34 -14.02 13.69
N CYS A 331 0.61 -12.72 13.88
CA CYS A 331 0.69 -11.73 12.81
C CYS A 331 2.17 -11.45 12.53
N LEU A 332 2.49 -11.28 11.24
CA LEU A 332 3.79 -10.98 10.61
C LEU A 332 4.56 -12.20 10.08
N GLU A 333 4.45 -12.41 8.77
CA GLU A 333 5.56 -12.75 7.86
C GLU A 333 5.57 -11.72 6.71
#